data_AF-A0A971ALG6-F1
#
_entry.id   AF-A0A971ALG6-F1
#
_cell.length_a   1.000
_cell.length_b   1.000
_cell.length_c   1.000
_cell.angle_alpha   90.00
_cell.angle_beta   90.00
_cell.angle_gamma   90.00
#
_symmetry.space_group_name_H-M   'P 1'
#
loop_
_entity.id
_entity.type
_entity.pdbx_description
1 polymer ?
#
loop_
_entity_poly.entity_id
_entity_poly.type
_entity_poly.pdbx_seq_one_letter_code
_entity_poly.pdbx_strand_id
1 'polypeptide(L)'
;MDEKYLRDRLHHAAETRLSGLAPDPWLTQRVLSSTKGEEKVKKKLSIGFVLVLALVLAAMTALAVGLSSYFGGFAKLEDTYGEFEQWPNSAKVELTQLMINNGVLSEEEATKWTGGLSGPEKELLADEILAAHFADMTYVDTYNAMTRELGPIEKWTDEERVLYTSLLEDYGKLTSSWPTYMLPGDSDLTREEAVARGREAVLTMFSVSAKELDSLVVDAIFSKDSVTLENTPEDEPFWIIEFGYGMAYRAIMTRNGEMLGLMGPQTQYIPWGVSTMGNAQVATPSDHDATREQAIQSSKSSLTEIVNLSYEEVEAMDATAHFFYNDLYCYGDEPVWLVIWSKQGKDQWQVLLGYDASYLDAEPSGKVFDQVVRRHTTLADIWRERCGEIGMTEDFRDANGAYCFDWSLEDKAAFSAAWRPIVAEYLQKNPYAMNTKDVMVQRTRNIHAIPDEKAISQEQALAIGDAALIEKYGDEAIGFDPFIFYIANDPAKPEWRFINVRYWVSVDAYSGEVLTVTDHVEWERTTNKLFGGVDDFIAYVFE
;
A
#
# COMPACT_ATOMS: atom_id res chain seq x y z
N MET A 1 19.47 8.66 -60.44
CA MET A 1 19.41 8.01 -59.12
C MET A 1 17.95 7.67 -58.92
N ASP A 2 17.63 6.38 -58.83
CA ASP A 2 16.27 5.85 -58.94
C ASP A 2 15.44 6.23 -57.69
N GLU A 3 14.29 6.86 -57.93
CA GLU A 3 13.38 7.35 -56.89
C GLU A 3 12.88 6.20 -56.00
N LYS A 4 12.77 4.99 -56.56
CA LYS A 4 12.45 3.78 -55.81
C LYS A 4 13.56 3.37 -54.84
N TYR A 5 14.82 3.46 -55.28
CA TYR A 5 15.98 3.15 -54.45
C TYR A 5 16.17 4.16 -53.30
N LEU A 6 15.86 5.43 -53.52
CA LEU A 6 15.89 6.45 -52.46
C LEU A 6 14.76 6.24 -51.44
N ARG A 7 13.57 5.87 -51.92
CA ARG A 7 12.39 5.59 -51.07
C ARG A 7 12.60 4.35 -50.21
N ASP A 8 13.16 3.28 -50.78
CA ASP A 8 13.45 2.05 -50.05
C ASP A 8 14.53 2.26 -48.99
N ARG A 9 15.56 3.09 -49.26
CA ARG A 9 16.57 3.45 -48.25
C ARG A 9 16.04 4.36 -47.15
N LEU A 10 15.11 5.26 -47.45
CA LEU A 10 14.47 6.12 -46.45
C LEU A 10 13.50 5.31 -45.57
N HIS A 11 12.72 4.41 -46.15
CA HIS A 11 11.87 3.49 -45.40
C HIS A 11 12.69 2.57 -44.49
N HIS A 12 13.76 1.97 -45.02
CA HIS A 12 14.59 1.07 -44.23
C HIS A 12 15.37 1.81 -43.13
N ALA A 13 15.85 3.03 -43.38
CA ALA A 13 16.50 3.86 -42.36
C ALA A 13 15.52 4.34 -41.27
N ALA A 14 14.25 4.58 -41.62
CA ALA A 14 13.20 4.93 -40.66
C ALA A 14 12.78 3.71 -39.81
N GLU A 15 12.55 2.55 -40.44
CA GLU A 15 12.20 1.31 -39.73
C GLU A 15 13.32 0.84 -38.80
N THR A 16 14.59 0.95 -39.20
CA THR A 16 15.72 0.50 -38.36
C THR A 16 15.98 1.44 -37.17
N ARG A 17 15.53 2.70 -37.23
CA ARG A 17 15.67 3.68 -36.12
C ARG A 17 14.42 3.82 -35.26
N LEU A 18 13.26 3.33 -35.72
CA LEU A 18 11.96 3.50 -35.05
C LEU A 18 11.29 2.15 -34.69
N SER A 19 11.96 1.01 -34.88
CA SER A 19 11.43 -0.33 -34.59
C SER A 19 11.06 -0.58 -33.11
N GLY A 20 11.42 0.34 -32.20
CA GLY A 20 11.04 0.31 -30.79
C GLY A 20 10.00 1.35 -30.36
N LEU A 21 9.43 2.15 -31.27
CA LEU A 21 8.41 3.14 -30.96
C LEU A 21 7.03 2.63 -31.39
N ALA A 22 6.12 2.49 -30.42
CA ALA A 22 4.73 2.19 -30.72
C ALA A 22 4.12 3.33 -31.56
N PRO A 23 3.31 3.03 -32.59
CA PRO A 23 2.68 4.07 -33.40
C PRO A 23 1.75 4.94 -32.55
N ASP A 24 1.96 6.26 -32.57
CA ASP A 24 1.09 7.26 -31.96
C ASP A 24 -0.29 7.27 -32.66
N PRO A 25 -1.38 6.81 -32.00
CA PRO A 25 -2.71 6.72 -32.60
C PRO A 25 -3.28 8.10 -33.00
N TRP A 26 -2.72 9.18 -32.48
CA TRP A 26 -3.22 10.55 -32.63
C TRP A 26 -2.42 11.37 -33.63
N LEU A 27 -1.32 10.83 -34.18
CA LEU A 27 -0.49 11.51 -35.17
C LEU A 27 -1.28 11.86 -36.44
N THR A 28 -2.13 10.93 -36.90
CA THR A 28 -3.01 11.14 -38.06
C THR A 28 -4.01 12.26 -37.80
N GLN A 29 -4.53 12.34 -36.57
CA GLN A 29 -5.53 13.34 -36.19
C GLN A 29 -4.92 14.75 -36.06
N ARG A 30 -3.66 14.82 -35.60
CA ARG A 30 -2.87 16.06 -35.46
C ARG A 30 -2.38 16.63 -36.81
N VAL A 31 -2.17 15.77 -37.81
CA VAL A 31 -1.87 16.18 -39.19
C VAL A 31 -3.13 16.64 -39.94
N LEU A 32 -4.28 16.03 -39.65
CA LEU A 32 -5.57 16.45 -40.21
C LEU A 32 -6.09 17.77 -39.61
N SER A 33 -5.74 18.08 -38.36
CA SER A 33 -6.13 19.34 -37.71
C SER A 33 -5.32 20.56 -38.16
N SER A 34 -4.12 20.38 -38.72
CA SER A 34 -3.24 21.48 -39.12
C SER A 34 -3.47 21.99 -40.55
N THR A 35 -4.35 21.36 -41.34
CA THR A 35 -4.51 21.64 -42.79
C THR A 35 -5.89 22.14 -43.22
N LYS A 36 -6.84 22.39 -42.31
CA LYS A 36 -8.15 22.96 -42.68
C LYS A 36 -8.38 24.36 -42.13
N GLY A 37 -7.90 25.35 -42.87
CA GLY A 37 -8.51 26.67 -42.87
C GLY A 37 -9.69 26.68 -43.83
N GLU A 38 -10.92 26.49 -43.33
CA GLU A 38 -12.14 26.76 -44.10
C GLU A 38 -13.26 27.31 -43.21
N GLU A 39 -14.09 28.16 -43.84
CA GLU A 39 -15.11 29.04 -43.30
C GLU A 39 -16.11 28.40 -42.31
N LYS A 40 -16.53 29.20 -41.33
CA LYS A 40 -17.62 28.89 -40.40
C LYS A 40 -18.97 28.78 -41.13
N VAL A 41 -19.36 27.56 -41.48
CA VAL A 41 -20.76 27.23 -41.79
C VAL A 41 -21.38 26.59 -40.54
N LYS A 42 -22.48 27.15 -40.02
CA LYS A 42 -23.29 26.53 -38.96
C LYS A 42 -23.91 25.24 -39.53
N LYS A 43 -23.24 24.09 -39.35
CA LYS A 43 -23.80 22.78 -39.70
C LYS A 43 -24.92 22.45 -38.70
N LYS A 44 -26.17 22.50 -39.16
CA LYS A 44 -27.30 21.93 -38.41
C LYS A 44 -27.11 20.42 -38.39
N LEU A 45 -27.03 19.82 -37.21
CA LEU A 45 -26.97 18.36 -37.06
C LEU A 45 -28.20 17.75 -37.73
N SER A 46 -27.97 16.76 -38.60
CA SER A 46 -29.06 16.01 -39.23
C SER A 46 -29.87 15.29 -38.15
N ILE A 47 -31.20 15.29 -38.27
CA ILE A 47 -32.10 14.56 -37.36
C ILE A 47 -31.68 13.08 -37.25
N GLY A 48 -31.17 12.49 -38.34
CA GLY A 48 -30.66 11.12 -38.32
C GLY A 48 -29.40 10.94 -37.46
N PHE A 49 -28.52 11.94 -37.41
CA PHE A 49 -27.33 11.89 -36.55
C PHE A 49 -27.69 12.07 -35.06
N VAL A 50 -28.67 12.93 -34.76
CA VAL A 50 -29.20 13.09 -33.40
C VAL A 50 -29.88 11.81 -32.92
N LEU A 51 -30.63 11.11 -33.79
CA LEU A 51 -31.24 9.82 -33.48
C LEU A 51 -30.21 8.72 -33.23
N VAL A 52 -29.15 8.65 -34.03
CA VAL A 52 -28.05 7.69 -33.79
C VAL A 52 -27.37 7.97 -32.46
N LEU A 53 -27.06 9.23 -32.15
CA LEU A 53 -26.47 9.60 -30.87
C LEU A 53 -27.39 9.27 -29.69
N ALA A 54 -28.69 9.52 -29.82
CA ALA A 54 -29.69 9.16 -28.80
C ALA A 54 -29.81 7.64 -28.60
N LEU A 55 -29.72 6.84 -29.68
CA LEU A 55 -29.72 5.37 -29.60
C LEU A 55 -28.44 4.83 -28.96
N VAL A 56 -27.28 5.40 -29.27
CA VAL A 56 -26.01 5.03 -28.62
C VAL A 56 -26.07 5.36 -27.13
N LEU A 57 -26.54 6.54 -26.75
CA LEU A 57 -26.73 6.92 -25.34
C LEU A 57 -27.72 5.98 -24.64
N ALA A 58 -28.86 5.67 -25.25
CA ALA A 58 -29.84 4.76 -24.69
C ALA A 58 -29.30 3.32 -24.52
N ALA A 59 -28.49 2.84 -25.48
CA ALA A 59 -27.83 1.55 -25.39
C ALA A 59 -26.78 1.52 -24.26
N MET A 60 -26.00 2.60 -24.11
CA MET A 60 -25.04 2.74 -23.00
C MET A 60 -25.76 2.78 -21.64
N THR A 61 -26.87 3.51 -21.52
CA THR A 61 -27.67 3.52 -20.29
C THR A 61 -28.27 2.15 -19.97
N ALA A 62 -28.78 1.43 -20.97
CA ALA A 62 -29.32 0.09 -20.77
C ALA A 62 -28.24 -0.91 -20.32
N LEU A 63 -27.03 -0.81 -20.86
CA LEU A 63 -25.89 -1.64 -20.43
C LEU A 63 -25.48 -1.33 -18.98
N ALA A 64 -25.39 -0.06 -18.60
CA ALA A 64 -25.07 0.34 -17.22
C ALA A 64 -26.11 -0.16 -16.20
N VAL A 65 -27.40 -0.10 -16.55
CA VAL A 65 -28.48 -0.64 -15.71
C VAL A 65 -28.40 -2.17 -15.61
N GLY A 66 -28.10 -2.85 -16.73
CA GLY A 66 -27.89 -4.29 -16.75
C GLY A 66 -26.74 -4.73 -15.84
N LEU A 67 -25.58 -4.08 -15.97
CA LEU A 67 -24.41 -4.36 -15.12
C LEU A 67 -24.70 -4.11 -13.65
N SER A 68 -25.40 -3.02 -13.30
CA SER A 68 -25.78 -2.75 -11.90
C SER A 68 -26.68 -3.85 -11.31
N SER A 69 -27.66 -4.31 -12.07
CA SER A 69 -28.54 -5.43 -11.70
C SER A 69 -27.78 -6.76 -11.56
N TYR A 70 -26.81 -7.00 -12.45
CA TYR A 70 -25.90 -8.14 -12.35
C TYR A 70 -25.05 -8.10 -11.08
N PHE A 71 -24.37 -6.98 -10.79
CA PHE A 71 -23.54 -6.86 -9.59
C PHE A 71 -24.36 -6.97 -8.31
N GLY A 72 -25.55 -6.36 -8.25
CA GLY A 72 -26.43 -6.48 -7.09
C GLY A 72 -26.92 -7.91 -6.85
N GLY A 73 -27.23 -8.65 -7.91
CA GLY A 73 -27.59 -10.06 -7.78
C GLY A 73 -26.39 -10.95 -7.43
N PHE A 74 -25.19 -10.65 -7.94
CA PHE A 74 -23.96 -11.34 -7.54
C PHE A 74 -23.71 -11.16 -6.04
N ALA A 75 -23.70 -9.91 -5.55
CA ALA A 75 -23.45 -9.58 -4.15
C ALA A 75 -24.45 -10.27 -3.21
N LYS A 76 -25.72 -10.39 -3.64
CA LYS A 76 -26.75 -11.14 -2.92
C LYS A 76 -26.42 -12.62 -2.78
N LEU A 77 -25.98 -13.26 -3.86
CA LEU A 77 -25.62 -14.67 -3.87
C LEU A 77 -24.39 -14.90 -2.99
N GLU A 78 -23.40 -14.01 -3.06
CA GLU A 78 -22.22 -14.04 -2.20
C GLU A 78 -22.56 -13.88 -0.72
N ASP A 79 -23.45 -12.96 -0.36
CA ASP A 79 -23.96 -12.83 1.02
C ASP A 79 -24.70 -14.09 1.50
N THR A 80 -25.47 -14.71 0.60
CA THR A 80 -26.28 -15.90 0.94
C THR A 80 -25.44 -17.16 1.12
N TYR A 81 -24.43 -17.36 0.27
CA TYR A 81 -23.70 -18.63 0.15
C TYR A 81 -22.22 -18.56 0.52
N GLY A 82 -21.67 -17.37 0.79
CA GLY A 82 -20.27 -17.18 1.13
C GLY A 82 -19.34 -17.31 -0.09
N GLU A 83 -18.21 -17.98 0.09
CA GLU A 83 -17.20 -18.20 -0.94
C GLU A 83 -17.76 -18.93 -2.17
N PHE A 84 -17.45 -18.41 -3.36
CA PHE A 84 -17.97 -18.91 -4.63
C PHE A 84 -17.73 -20.41 -4.87
N GLU A 85 -16.59 -20.94 -4.40
CA GLU A 85 -16.21 -22.35 -4.49
C GLU A 85 -17.17 -23.25 -3.71
N GLN A 86 -17.82 -22.72 -2.67
CA GLN A 86 -18.76 -23.42 -1.81
C GLN A 86 -20.21 -23.31 -2.28
N TRP A 87 -20.48 -22.54 -3.35
CA TRP A 87 -21.84 -22.31 -3.80
C TRP A 87 -22.49 -23.60 -4.31
N PRO A 88 -23.76 -23.85 -3.95
CA PRO A 88 -24.50 -24.97 -4.53
C PRO A 88 -24.73 -24.72 -6.03
N ASN A 89 -24.82 -25.79 -6.82
CA ASN A 89 -25.06 -25.70 -8.26
C ASN A 89 -26.29 -24.84 -8.62
N SER A 90 -27.33 -24.85 -7.76
CA SER A 90 -28.51 -23.99 -7.95
C SER A 90 -28.20 -22.49 -7.92
N ALA A 91 -27.27 -22.03 -7.08
CA ALA A 91 -26.82 -20.65 -7.02
C ALA A 91 -25.99 -20.28 -8.27
N LYS A 92 -25.16 -21.22 -8.75
CA LYS A 92 -24.42 -21.05 -10.00
C LYS A 92 -25.35 -20.93 -11.21
N VAL A 93 -26.41 -21.75 -11.25
CA VAL A 93 -27.47 -21.63 -12.27
C VAL A 93 -28.17 -20.27 -12.20
N GLU A 94 -28.46 -19.77 -11.01
CA GLU A 94 -29.04 -18.44 -10.79
C GLU A 94 -28.10 -17.33 -11.30
N LEU A 95 -26.81 -17.42 -10.99
CA LEU A 95 -25.79 -16.49 -11.47
C LEU A 95 -25.69 -16.50 -13.01
N THR A 96 -25.61 -17.67 -13.64
CA THR A 96 -25.57 -17.75 -15.11
C THR A 96 -26.81 -17.13 -15.74
N GLN A 97 -28.00 -17.36 -15.17
CA GLN A 97 -29.22 -16.72 -15.64
C GLN A 97 -29.18 -15.20 -15.47
N LEU A 98 -28.62 -14.71 -14.36
CA LEU A 98 -28.43 -13.28 -14.10
C LEU A 98 -27.48 -12.64 -15.12
N MET A 99 -26.35 -13.30 -15.44
CA MET A 99 -25.41 -12.84 -16.45
C MET A 99 -26.05 -12.74 -17.83
N ILE A 100 -26.89 -13.72 -18.21
CA ILE A 100 -27.64 -13.68 -19.48
C ILE A 100 -28.65 -12.54 -19.51
N ASN A 101 -29.44 -12.40 -18.45
CA ASN A 101 -30.49 -11.37 -18.39
C ASN A 101 -29.93 -9.95 -18.47
N ASN A 102 -28.69 -9.76 -18.03
CA ASN A 102 -28.02 -8.47 -17.98
C ASN A 102 -26.98 -8.28 -19.10
N GLY A 103 -26.91 -9.20 -20.07
CA GLY A 103 -26.06 -9.06 -21.26
C GLY A 103 -24.56 -9.22 -21.01
N VAL A 104 -24.16 -9.89 -19.92
CA VAL A 104 -22.76 -10.19 -19.58
C VAL A 104 -22.21 -11.30 -20.46
N LEU A 105 -23.02 -12.33 -20.75
CA LEU A 105 -22.63 -13.43 -21.63
C LEU A 105 -22.87 -13.11 -23.11
N SER A 106 -22.10 -13.76 -23.97
CA SER A 106 -22.27 -13.65 -25.42
C SER A 106 -23.61 -14.25 -25.90
N GLU A 107 -24.07 -13.82 -27.08
CA GLU A 107 -25.28 -14.37 -27.71
C GLU A 107 -25.18 -15.89 -27.95
N GLU A 108 -23.97 -16.42 -28.20
CA GLU A 108 -23.74 -17.85 -28.37
C GLU A 108 -24.00 -18.62 -27.08
N GLU A 109 -23.48 -18.13 -25.96
CA GLU A 109 -23.67 -18.73 -24.63
C GLU A 109 -25.12 -18.63 -24.18
N ALA A 110 -25.76 -17.47 -24.39
CA ALA A 110 -27.17 -17.28 -24.11
C ALA A 110 -28.07 -18.23 -24.94
N THR A 111 -27.69 -18.52 -26.19
CA THR A 111 -28.41 -19.46 -27.05
C THR A 111 -28.27 -20.91 -26.56
N LYS A 112 -27.07 -21.31 -26.11
CA LYS A 112 -26.85 -22.65 -25.50
C LYS A 112 -27.71 -22.84 -24.25
N TRP A 113 -27.87 -21.80 -23.44
CA TRP A 113 -28.64 -21.82 -22.19
C TRP A 113 -30.16 -22.02 -22.38
N THR A 114 -30.72 -21.48 -23.46
CA THR A 114 -32.18 -21.48 -23.72
C THR A 114 -32.72 -22.79 -24.32
N GLY A 115 -31.85 -23.78 -24.56
CA GLY A 115 -32.12 -25.02 -25.30
C GLY A 115 -32.95 -26.11 -24.60
N GLY A 116 -33.94 -25.78 -23.77
CA GLY A 116 -34.85 -26.78 -23.17
C GLY A 116 -34.18 -27.80 -22.24
N LEU A 117 -33.06 -27.41 -21.62
CA LEU A 117 -32.22 -28.24 -20.76
C LEU A 117 -32.94 -28.71 -19.48
N SER A 118 -32.69 -29.95 -19.06
CA SER A 118 -33.09 -30.45 -17.74
C SER A 118 -32.26 -29.82 -16.61
N GLY A 119 -32.69 -29.95 -15.35
CA GLY A 119 -32.00 -29.38 -14.19
C GLY A 119 -30.51 -29.74 -14.13
N PRO A 120 -30.13 -31.04 -14.14
CA PRO A 120 -28.72 -31.45 -14.12
C PRO A 120 -27.91 -30.96 -15.32
N GLU A 121 -28.52 -30.85 -16.51
CA GLU A 121 -27.84 -30.31 -17.69
C GLU A 121 -27.58 -28.80 -17.55
N LYS A 122 -28.48 -28.06 -16.92
CA LYS A 122 -28.27 -26.63 -16.61
C LYS A 122 -27.16 -26.43 -15.59
N GLU A 123 -27.09 -27.29 -14.57
CA GLU A 123 -26.03 -27.22 -13.55
C GLU A 123 -24.65 -27.42 -14.17
N LEU A 124 -24.47 -28.47 -14.98
CA LEU A 124 -23.21 -28.74 -15.67
C LEU A 124 -22.82 -27.60 -16.62
N LEU A 125 -23.79 -27.05 -17.36
CA LEU A 125 -23.54 -25.93 -18.27
C LEU A 125 -23.21 -24.64 -17.51
N ALA A 126 -23.85 -24.40 -16.36
CA ALA A 126 -23.54 -23.25 -15.51
C ALA A 126 -22.10 -23.32 -14.99
N ASP A 127 -21.67 -24.49 -14.49
CA ASP A 127 -20.29 -24.71 -14.07
C ASP A 127 -19.30 -24.45 -15.21
N GLU A 128 -19.57 -24.96 -16.42
CA GLU A 128 -18.71 -24.74 -17.60
C GLU A 128 -18.59 -23.25 -17.96
N ILE A 129 -19.72 -22.55 -18.05
CA ILE A 129 -19.77 -21.12 -18.39
C ILE A 129 -19.02 -20.29 -17.34
N LEU A 130 -19.30 -20.50 -16.06
CA LEU A 130 -18.71 -19.70 -14.99
C LEU A 130 -17.21 -19.97 -14.84
N ALA A 131 -16.78 -21.23 -14.98
CA ALA A 131 -15.36 -21.58 -14.96
C ALA A 131 -14.59 -20.94 -16.13
N ALA A 132 -15.21 -20.83 -17.30
CA ALA A 132 -14.63 -20.13 -18.44
C ALA A 132 -14.61 -18.60 -18.23
N HIS A 133 -15.71 -18.02 -17.72
CA HIS A 133 -15.84 -16.57 -17.54
C HIS A 133 -14.90 -16.01 -16.48
N PHE A 134 -14.77 -16.73 -15.35
CA PHE A 134 -13.88 -16.36 -14.25
C PHE A 134 -12.51 -17.05 -14.33
N ALA A 135 -12.15 -17.59 -15.49
CA ALA A 135 -10.83 -18.17 -15.70
C ALA A 135 -9.72 -17.19 -15.29
N ASP A 136 -8.66 -17.73 -14.69
CA ASP A 136 -7.48 -17.01 -14.19
C ASP A 136 -7.72 -16.10 -12.97
N MET A 137 -8.90 -16.14 -12.34
CA MET A 137 -9.14 -15.47 -11.06
C MET A 137 -8.77 -16.36 -9.88
N THR A 138 -8.06 -15.78 -8.92
CA THR A 138 -7.73 -16.45 -7.65
C THR A 138 -8.93 -16.46 -6.70
N TYR A 139 -9.74 -15.40 -6.72
CA TYR A 139 -10.94 -15.24 -5.89
C TYR A 139 -12.08 -14.71 -6.74
N VAL A 140 -13.30 -15.19 -6.47
CA VAL A 140 -14.52 -14.78 -7.18
C VAL A 140 -15.49 -14.19 -6.16
N ASP A 141 -15.36 -12.88 -5.94
CA ASP A 141 -16.22 -12.06 -5.08
C ASP A 141 -16.83 -10.88 -5.86
N THR A 142 -17.65 -10.06 -5.22
CA THR A 142 -18.30 -8.91 -5.84
C THR A 142 -17.30 -7.94 -6.47
N TYR A 143 -16.16 -7.68 -5.80
CA TYR A 143 -15.13 -6.79 -6.31
C TYR A 143 -14.49 -7.33 -7.60
N ASN A 144 -14.13 -8.62 -7.61
CA ASN A 144 -13.51 -9.29 -8.75
C ASN A 144 -14.51 -9.46 -9.90
N ALA A 145 -15.79 -9.72 -9.61
CA ALA A 145 -16.85 -9.74 -10.62
C ALA A 145 -17.03 -8.37 -11.29
N MET A 146 -17.03 -7.27 -10.51
CA MET A 146 -17.05 -5.91 -11.08
C MET A 146 -15.79 -5.62 -11.89
N THR A 147 -14.62 -6.02 -11.37
CA THR A 147 -13.33 -5.82 -12.04
C THR A 147 -13.24 -6.56 -13.38
N ARG A 148 -13.87 -7.75 -13.49
CA ARG A 148 -13.95 -8.50 -14.74
C ARG A 148 -14.65 -7.70 -15.84
N GLU A 149 -15.77 -7.07 -15.51
CA GLU A 149 -16.63 -6.40 -16.50
C GLU A 149 -16.21 -4.95 -16.76
N LEU A 150 -15.77 -4.24 -15.72
CA LEU A 150 -15.47 -2.80 -15.76
C LEU A 150 -13.95 -2.53 -15.95
N GLY A 151 -13.12 -3.56 -15.78
CA GLY A 151 -11.68 -3.39 -15.63
C GLY A 151 -11.30 -2.98 -14.21
N PRO A 152 -10.03 -2.62 -13.97
CA PRO A 152 -9.56 -2.28 -12.63
C PRO A 152 -10.23 -0.97 -12.12
N ILE A 153 -10.38 -0.84 -10.80
CA ILE A 153 -11.19 0.21 -10.14
C ILE A 153 -10.82 1.64 -10.53
N GLU A 154 -9.59 1.86 -10.98
CA GLU A 154 -9.10 3.15 -11.46
C GLU A 154 -9.74 3.58 -12.78
N LYS A 155 -10.40 2.66 -13.49
CA LYS A 155 -11.17 2.94 -14.71
C LYS A 155 -12.66 3.10 -14.46
N TRP A 156 -13.14 2.78 -13.26
CA TRP A 156 -14.56 2.84 -12.94
C TRP A 156 -15.05 4.28 -12.94
N THR A 157 -16.30 4.48 -13.33
CA THR A 157 -16.97 5.77 -13.16
C THR A 157 -17.28 6.02 -11.69
N ASP A 158 -17.58 7.27 -11.35
CA ASP A 158 -17.94 7.64 -9.98
C ASP A 158 -19.22 6.89 -9.54
N GLU A 159 -20.17 6.67 -10.44
CA GLU A 159 -21.38 5.86 -10.18
C GLU A 159 -21.07 4.38 -9.92
N GLU A 160 -20.11 3.79 -10.63
CA GLU A 160 -19.71 2.39 -10.45
C GLU A 160 -19.02 2.18 -9.11
N ARG A 161 -18.19 3.13 -8.68
CA ARG A 161 -17.57 3.14 -7.34
C ARG A 161 -18.61 3.29 -6.22
N VAL A 162 -19.57 4.19 -6.41
CA VAL A 162 -20.70 4.36 -5.47
C VAL A 162 -21.53 3.08 -5.39
N LEU A 163 -21.81 2.44 -6.54
CA LEU A 163 -22.53 1.17 -6.56
C LEU A 163 -21.79 0.11 -5.74
N TYR A 164 -20.48 -0.06 -5.94
CA TYR A 164 -19.70 -1.05 -5.21
C TYR A 164 -19.80 -0.86 -3.69
N THR A 165 -19.55 0.35 -3.19
CA THR A 165 -19.62 0.62 -1.75
C THR A 165 -21.04 0.52 -1.19
N SER A 166 -22.06 0.87 -1.99
CA SER A 166 -23.46 0.66 -1.61
C SER A 166 -23.81 -0.84 -1.47
N LEU A 167 -23.29 -1.69 -2.37
CA LEU A 167 -23.48 -3.14 -2.27
C LEU A 167 -22.82 -3.71 -1.01
N LEU A 168 -21.61 -3.24 -0.68
CA LEU A 168 -20.96 -3.65 0.56
C LEU A 168 -21.75 -3.21 1.80
N GLU A 169 -22.31 -2.00 1.79
CA GLU A 169 -23.13 -1.49 2.89
C GLU A 169 -24.44 -2.29 3.05
N ASP A 170 -25.15 -2.55 1.95
CA ASP A 170 -26.43 -3.27 1.93
C ASP A 170 -26.32 -4.69 2.54
N TYR A 171 -25.16 -5.34 2.39
CA TYR A 171 -24.88 -6.67 2.93
C TYR A 171 -24.01 -6.65 4.20
N GLY A 172 -23.76 -5.48 4.80
CA GLY A 172 -22.99 -5.35 6.04
C GLY A 172 -21.52 -5.77 5.91
N LYS A 173 -20.97 -5.74 4.70
CA LYS A 173 -19.57 -6.08 4.36
C LYS A 173 -18.67 -4.84 4.30
N LEU A 174 -19.24 -3.64 4.28
CA LEU A 174 -18.45 -2.41 4.35
C LEU A 174 -17.90 -2.22 5.76
N THR A 175 -16.58 -2.31 5.92
CA THR A 175 -15.92 -2.09 7.20
C THR A 175 -15.60 -0.61 7.40
N SER A 176 -15.38 -0.23 8.66
CA SER A 176 -14.93 1.12 9.02
C SER A 176 -13.47 1.39 8.63
N SER A 177 -12.83 0.59 7.78
CA SER A 177 -11.49 0.85 7.25
C SER A 177 -11.51 1.14 5.74
N TRP A 178 -12.69 1.11 5.11
CA TRP A 178 -12.85 1.32 3.68
C TRP A 178 -13.49 2.68 3.38
N PRO A 179 -13.13 3.33 2.25
CA PRO A 179 -13.78 4.55 1.83
C PRO A 179 -15.22 4.26 1.38
N THR A 180 -16.13 5.16 1.71
CA THR A 180 -17.46 5.23 1.11
C THR A 180 -17.42 6.21 -0.05
N TYR A 181 -17.52 5.72 -1.28
CA TYR A 181 -17.52 6.56 -2.48
C TYR A 181 -18.85 7.32 -2.60
N MET A 182 -18.77 8.55 -3.09
CA MET A 182 -19.93 9.44 -3.21
C MET A 182 -19.89 10.19 -4.54
N LEU A 183 -21.06 10.58 -5.04
CA LEU A 183 -21.15 11.59 -6.10
C LEU A 183 -21.11 12.99 -5.47
N PRO A 184 -20.36 13.95 -6.05
CA PRO A 184 -20.44 15.35 -5.63
C PRO A 184 -21.84 15.92 -5.91
N GLY A 185 -22.39 16.68 -4.98
CA GLY A 185 -23.65 17.40 -5.15
C GLY A 185 -23.46 18.75 -5.85
N ASP A 186 -24.57 19.42 -6.16
CA ASP A 186 -24.57 20.72 -6.87
C ASP A 186 -23.80 21.84 -6.15
N SER A 187 -23.61 21.73 -4.83
CA SER A 187 -22.85 22.68 -4.02
C SER A 187 -21.36 22.37 -3.93
N ASP A 188 -20.94 21.20 -4.39
CA ASP A 188 -19.57 20.71 -4.30
C ASP A 188 -18.77 21.14 -5.53
N LEU A 189 -17.44 21.12 -5.42
CA LEU A 189 -16.60 21.28 -6.59
C LEU A 189 -16.92 20.21 -7.64
N THR A 190 -16.85 20.61 -8.91
CA THR A 190 -16.84 19.61 -9.98
C THR A 190 -15.51 18.87 -10.00
N ARG A 191 -15.50 17.69 -10.64
CA ARG A 191 -14.29 16.90 -10.87
C ARG A 191 -13.19 17.75 -11.52
N GLU A 192 -13.51 18.53 -12.54
CA GLU A 192 -12.55 19.37 -13.25
C GLU A 192 -11.98 20.49 -12.37
N GLU A 193 -12.80 21.10 -11.52
CA GLU A 193 -12.36 22.14 -10.59
C GLU A 193 -11.43 21.57 -9.51
N ALA A 194 -11.78 20.41 -8.96
CA ALA A 194 -10.96 19.72 -7.96
C ALA A 194 -9.60 19.29 -8.57
N VAL A 195 -9.60 18.71 -9.78
CA VAL A 195 -8.38 18.34 -10.51
C VAL A 195 -7.50 19.56 -10.78
N ALA A 196 -8.08 20.67 -11.24
CA ALA A 196 -7.33 21.90 -11.52
C ALA A 196 -6.65 22.46 -10.26
N ARG A 197 -7.35 22.46 -9.11
CA ARG A 197 -6.79 22.91 -7.83
C ARG A 197 -5.72 21.95 -7.31
N GLY A 198 -5.96 20.64 -7.39
CA GLY A 198 -4.99 19.63 -6.97
C GLY A 198 -3.69 19.74 -7.77
N ARG A 199 -3.81 19.98 -9.07
CA ARG A 199 -2.67 20.22 -9.97
C ARG A 199 -1.88 21.47 -9.58
N GLU A 200 -2.56 22.58 -9.30
CA GLU A 200 -1.93 23.82 -8.84
C GLU A 200 -1.19 23.61 -7.52
N ALA A 201 -1.81 22.90 -6.58
CA ALA A 201 -1.23 22.58 -5.27
C ALA A 201 0.05 21.75 -5.42
N VAL A 202 0.03 20.68 -6.22
CA VAL A 202 1.20 19.83 -6.48
C VAL A 202 2.33 20.64 -7.11
N LEU A 203 2.06 21.42 -8.16
CA LEU A 203 3.08 22.26 -8.82
C LEU A 203 3.59 23.41 -7.94
N THR A 204 2.81 23.82 -6.94
CA THR A 204 3.22 24.82 -5.96
C THR A 204 4.22 24.22 -4.98
N MET A 205 3.95 23.02 -4.47
CA MET A 205 4.70 22.43 -3.37
C MET A 205 5.86 21.55 -3.82
N PHE A 206 5.73 20.82 -4.93
CA PHE A 206 6.77 19.93 -5.46
C PHE A 206 7.50 20.55 -6.65
N SER A 207 8.68 20.01 -6.99
CA SER A 207 9.48 20.46 -8.12
C SER A 207 9.19 19.73 -9.43
N VAL A 208 8.24 18.81 -9.43
CA VAL A 208 7.72 18.16 -10.65
C VAL A 208 7.34 19.18 -11.71
N SER A 209 7.75 18.92 -12.95
CA SER A 209 7.42 19.83 -14.04
C SER A 209 5.96 19.70 -14.46
N ALA A 210 5.32 20.79 -14.88
CA ALA A 210 3.96 20.76 -15.41
C ALA A 210 3.78 19.71 -16.51
N LYS A 211 4.77 19.59 -17.42
CA LYS A 211 4.73 18.60 -18.51
C LYS A 211 4.77 17.16 -17.99
N GLU A 212 5.57 16.89 -16.97
CA GLU A 212 5.68 15.56 -16.37
C GLU A 212 4.38 15.21 -15.64
N LEU A 213 3.88 16.12 -14.80
CA LEU A 213 2.62 15.93 -14.09
C LEU A 213 1.44 15.71 -15.06
N ASP A 214 1.37 16.49 -16.14
CA ASP A 214 0.32 16.38 -17.18
C ASP A 214 0.43 15.09 -18.02
N SER A 215 1.54 14.35 -17.92
CA SER A 215 1.71 13.06 -18.59
C SER A 215 1.24 11.87 -17.74
N LEU A 216 0.96 12.11 -16.45
CA LEU A 216 0.46 11.10 -15.53
C LEU A 216 -1.04 10.90 -15.71
N VAL A 217 -1.51 9.70 -15.38
CA VAL A 217 -2.95 9.43 -15.30
C VAL A 217 -3.51 10.19 -14.11
N VAL A 218 -4.68 10.81 -14.28
CA VAL A 218 -5.35 11.55 -13.21
C VAL A 218 -6.60 10.81 -12.78
N ASP A 219 -6.67 10.52 -11.48
CA ASP A 219 -7.91 10.10 -10.84
C ASP A 219 -8.37 11.15 -9.83
N ALA A 220 -9.68 11.30 -9.71
CA ALA A 220 -10.30 12.21 -8.79
C ALA A 220 -11.41 11.44 -8.07
N ILE A 221 -11.28 11.34 -6.76
CA ILE A 221 -12.09 10.50 -5.91
C ILE A 221 -12.80 11.42 -4.93
N PHE A 222 -14.12 11.28 -4.84
CA PHE A 222 -14.93 11.94 -3.83
C PHE A 222 -15.50 10.89 -2.90
N SER A 223 -15.07 10.92 -1.64
CA SER A 223 -15.40 9.88 -0.67
C SER A 223 -15.43 10.41 0.74
N LYS A 224 -16.10 9.66 1.62
CA LYS A 224 -15.82 9.67 3.04
C LYS A 224 -14.82 8.56 3.32
N ASP A 225 -13.62 8.91 3.72
CA ASP A 225 -12.63 7.92 4.13
C ASP A 225 -12.69 7.70 5.64
N SER A 226 -12.43 6.47 6.04
CA SER A 226 -12.30 6.09 7.44
C SER A 226 -10.87 6.26 7.97
N VAL A 227 -9.88 6.27 7.07
CA VAL A 227 -8.53 6.68 7.42
C VAL A 227 -8.53 8.20 7.48
N THR A 228 -8.79 8.73 8.68
CA THR A 228 -8.59 10.15 8.95
C THR A 228 -7.12 10.48 8.78
N LEU A 229 -6.76 11.06 7.65
CA LEU A 229 -5.51 11.77 7.53
C LEU A 229 -5.60 13.02 8.41
N GLU A 230 -4.45 13.49 8.89
CA GLU A 230 -4.44 14.63 9.80
C GLU A 230 -5.17 15.82 9.16
N ASN A 231 -6.20 16.33 9.84
CA ASN A 231 -7.10 17.41 9.38
C ASN A 231 -8.18 17.03 8.35
N THR A 232 -8.42 15.76 8.02
CA THR A 232 -9.62 15.37 7.26
C THR A 232 -10.86 15.32 8.14
N PRO A 233 -12.03 15.84 7.71
CA PRO A 233 -13.28 15.70 8.44
C PRO A 233 -13.69 14.23 8.56
N GLU A 234 -14.02 13.77 9.78
CA GLU A 234 -14.47 12.39 10.04
C GLU A 234 -15.81 12.05 9.34
N ASP A 235 -16.71 13.02 9.21
CA ASP A 235 -18.09 12.78 8.75
C ASP A 235 -18.45 13.43 7.41
N GLU A 236 -17.52 14.17 6.80
CA GLU A 236 -17.78 14.92 5.55
C GLU A 236 -16.96 14.37 4.38
N PRO A 237 -17.54 14.31 3.17
CA PRO A 237 -16.79 13.88 2.01
C PRO A 237 -15.75 14.93 1.59
N PHE A 238 -14.65 14.45 1.03
CA PHE A 238 -13.56 15.27 0.55
C PHE A 238 -13.04 14.74 -0.80
N TRP A 239 -12.24 15.55 -1.47
CA TRP A 239 -11.62 15.21 -2.74
C TRP A 239 -10.20 14.68 -2.52
N ILE A 240 -9.89 13.56 -3.15
CA ILE A 240 -8.54 13.03 -3.33
C ILE A 240 -8.24 13.07 -4.83
N ILE A 241 -7.23 13.83 -5.22
CA ILE A 241 -6.77 13.93 -6.61
C ILE A 241 -5.41 13.25 -6.72
N GLU A 242 -5.33 12.19 -7.50
CA GLU A 242 -4.11 11.44 -7.73
C GLU A 242 -3.55 11.70 -9.12
N PHE A 243 -2.25 11.94 -9.19
CA PHE A 243 -1.48 12.03 -10.44
C PHE A 243 -0.48 10.87 -10.48
N GLY A 244 -0.84 9.81 -11.19
CA GLY A 244 -0.12 8.53 -11.26
C GLY A 244 -0.89 7.38 -10.59
N TYR A 245 -0.31 6.18 -10.62
CA TYR A 245 -0.84 5.00 -9.91
C TYR A 245 0.15 4.57 -8.82
N GLY A 246 -0.37 4.17 -7.66
CA GLY A 246 0.45 3.74 -6.52
C GLY A 246 1.22 4.89 -5.90
N MET A 247 2.53 4.98 -6.20
CA MET A 247 3.44 6.05 -5.73
C MET A 247 3.17 7.35 -6.52
N ALA A 248 1.98 7.91 -6.35
CA ALA A 248 1.44 9.06 -7.06
C ALA A 248 1.66 10.37 -6.28
N TYR A 249 1.56 11.52 -6.97
CA TYR A 249 1.28 12.77 -6.26
C TYR A 249 -0.19 12.80 -5.89
N ARG A 250 -0.51 13.12 -4.64
CA ARG A 250 -1.88 13.20 -4.14
C ARG A 250 -2.16 14.57 -3.56
N ALA A 251 -3.30 15.14 -3.91
CA ALA A 251 -3.82 16.36 -3.32
C ALA A 251 -5.16 16.10 -2.63
N ILE A 252 -5.27 16.52 -1.38
CA ILE A 252 -6.42 16.25 -0.53
C ILE A 252 -7.03 17.58 -0.13
N MET A 253 -8.33 17.74 -0.38
CA MET A 253 -9.03 19.00 -0.14
C MET A 253 -10.48 18.75 0.24
N THR A 254 -11.07 19.69 0.99
CA THR A 254 -12.49 19.64 1.33
C THR A 254 -13.37 19.67 0.07
N ARG A 255 -14.66 19.34 0.23
CA ARG A 255 -15.67 19.46 -0.85
C ARG A 255 -15.75 20.84 -1.52
N ASN A 256 -15.32 21.89 -0.83
CA ASN A 256 -15.28 23.28 -1.34
C ASN A 256 -13.89 23.68 -1.90
N GLY A 257 -12.93 22.76 -1.81
CA GLY A 257 -11.54 22.87 -2.25
C GLY A 257 -10.64 23.73 -1.38
N GLU A 258 -10.86 23.72 -0.07
CA GLU A 258 -9.83 24.11 0.90
C GLU A 258 -8.83 22.97 1.02
N MET A 259 -7.55 23.26 0.81
CA MET A 259 -6.49 22.25 0.86
C MET A 259 -6.29 21.74 2.29
N LEU A 260 -6.25 20.43 2.44
CA LEU A 260 -5.98 19.73 3.70
C LEU A 260 -4.54 19.25 3.76
N GLY A 261 -4.03 18.72 2.65
CA GLY A 261 -2.65 18.25 2.55
C GLY A 261 -2.30 17.66 1.19
N LEU A 262 -1.09 17.13 1.11
CA LEU A 262 -0.50 16.56 -0.09
C LEU A 262 0.31 15.31 0.24
N MET A 263 0.57 14.49 -0.77
CA MET A 263 1.60 13.44 -0.76
C MET A 263 2.35 13.48 -2.08
N GLY A 264 3.66 13.26 -2.03
CA GLY A 264 4.47 12.93 -3.20
C GLY A 264 4.73 11.42 -3.27
N PRO A 265 5.30 10.93 -4.38
CA PRO A 265 5.56 9.52 -4.61
C PRO A 265 6.34 8.83 -3.48
N GLN A 266 7.30 9.51 -2.83
CA GLN A 266 8.12 8.95 -1.75
C GLN A 266 8.01 9.77 -0.47
N THR A 267 6.82 10.33 -0.20
CA THR A 267 6.55 11.10 1.02
C THR A 267 5.41 10.50 1.84
N GLN A 268 5.39 10.84 3.13
CA GLN A 268 4.18 10.70 3.94
C GLN A 268 3.19 11.82 3.63
N TYR A 269 2.04 11.81 4.31
CA TYR A 269 1.09 12.90 4.30
C TYR A 269 1.73 14.19 4.83
N ILE A 270 1.64 15.24 4.03
CA ILE A 270 2.16 16.58 4.31
C ILE A 270 0.95 17.49 4.55
N PRO A 271 0.67 17.91 5.79
CA PRO A 271 -0.41 18.85 6.07
C PRO A 271 -0.23 20.16 5.29
N TRP A 272 -1.34 20.73 4.81
CA TRP A 272 -1.29 21.96 4.03
C TRP A 272 -0.75 23.13 4.87
N GLY A 273 0.19 23.88 4.31
CA GLY A 273 0.81 25.02 5.00
C GLY A 273 1.85 24.66 6.05
N VAL A 274 2.25 23.38 6.17
CA VAL A 274 3.36 22.97 7.03
C VAL A 274 4.67 23.54 6.50
N SER A 275 5.57 23.95 7.40
CA SER A 275 6.93 24.33 7.05
C SER A 275 7.86 23.11 7.10
N THR A 276 9.01 23.17 6.44
CA THR A 276 10.03 22.10 6.44
C THR A 276 10.46 21.68 7.85
N MET A 277 10.31 22.55 8.86
CA MET A 277 10.62 22.24 10.26
C MET A 277 9.38 22.33 11.17
N GLY A 278 8.17 22.28 10.61
CA GLY A 278 6.93 22.29 11.39
C GLY A 278 6.89 21.09 12.33
N ASN A 279 6.64 21.32 13.63
CA ASN A 279 6.67 20.29 14.68
C ASN A 279 8.03 19.59 14.89
N ALA A 280 9.13 20.12 14.36
CA ALA A 280 10.45 19.52 14.53
C ALA A 280 10.92 19.50 16.00
N GLN A 281 11.43 18.34 16.44
CA GLN A 281 12.11 18.18 17.71
C GLN A 281 13.63 18.30 17.51
N VAL A 282 14.19 19.44 17.89
CA VAL A 282 15.65 19.69 17.77
C VAL A 282 16.45 18.66 18.56
N ALA A 283 17.48 18.11 17.91
CA ALA A 283 18.39 17.12 18.48
C ALA A 283 19.82 17.64 18.52
N THR A 284 20.67 16.99 19.30
CA THR A 284 22.13 17.22 19.30
C THR A 284 22.82 15.99 18.72
N PRO A 285 23.71 16.14 17.72
CA PRO A 285 24.46 15.03 17.14
C PRO A 285 25.28 14.29 18.21
N SER A 286 25.22 12.96 18.16
CA SER A 286 26.04 12.01 18.91
C SER A 286 27.33 11.65 18.16
N ASP A 287 28.15 10.77 18.74
CA ASP A 287 29.41 10.31 18.13
C ASP A 287 29.21 9.45 16.85
N HIS A 288 27.99 8.98 16.60
CA HIS A 288 27.64 8.21 15.40
C HIS A 288 27.11 9.08 14.25
N ASP A 289 26.79 10.33 14.52
CA ASP A 289 26.19 11.24 13.56
C ASP A 289 27.27 12.07 12.85
N ALA A 290 26.97 12.49 11.62
CA ALA A 290 27.81 13.44 10.93
C ALA A 290 27.86 14.77 11.71
N THR A 291 29.01 15.43 11.72
CA THR A 291 29.11 16.77 12.29
C THR A 291 28.39 17.79 11.43
N ARG A 292 28.12 18.97 11.99
CA ARG A 292 27.53 20.10 11.26
C ARG A 292 28.35 20.46 10.01
N GLU A 293 29.67 20.44 10.12
CA GLU A 293 30.59 20.73 9.01
C GLU A 293 30.52 19.65 7.93
N GLN A 294 30.43 18.37 8.32
CA GLN A 294 30.24 17.27 7.38
C GLN A 294 28.91 17.38 6.65
N ALA A 295 27.81 17.69 7.35
CA ALA A 295 26.51 17.91 6.73
C ALA A 295 26.52 19.08 5.73
N ILE A 296 27.14 20.21 6.09
CA ILE A 296 27.28 21.35 5.17
C ILE A 296 28.12 20.95 3.94
N GLN A 297 29.23 20.25 4.13
CA GLN A 297 30.09 19.82 3.02
C GLN A 297 29.39 18.81 2.11
N SER A 298 28.67 17.82 2.66
CA SER A 298 27.87 16.87 1.89
C SER A 298 26.77 17.60 1.11
N SER A 299 26.05 18.53 1.76
CA SER A 299 25.00 19.30 1.06
C SER A 299 25.54 20.15 -0.09
N LYS A 300 26.76 20.69 0.06
CA LYS A 300 27.45 21.41 -1.02
C LYS A 300 27.74 20.49 -2.20
N SER A 301 28.29 19.30 -1.94
CA SER A 301 28.52 18.27 -2.95
C SER A 301 27.21 17.87 -3.64
N SER A 302 26.13 17.66 -2.89
CA SER A 302 24.81 17.35 -3.47
C SER A 302 24.32 18.44 -4.42
N LEU A 303 24.43 19.72 -4.04
CA LEU A 303 24.04 20.83 -4.91
C LEU A 303 24.89 20.90 -6.19
N THR A 304 26.18 20.61 -6.13
CA THR A 304 27.05 20.68 -7.31
C THR A 304 27.01 19.43 -8.19
N GLU A 305 26.85 18.24 -7.60
CA GLU A 305 27.01 16.96 -8.30
C GLU A 305 25.67 16.34 -8.71
N ILE A 306 24.61 16.54 -7.91
CA ILE A 306 23.28 15.98 -8.14
C ILE A 306 22.36 17.02 -8.77
N VAL A 307 22.24 18.19 -8.14
CA VAL A 307 21.41 19.31 -8.66
C VAL A 307 22.11 20.03 -9.81
N ASN A 308 23.44 19.89 -9.93
CA ASN A 308 24.26 20.44 -11.00
C ASN A 308 24.29 21.99 -11.02
N LEU A 309 24.30 22.62 -9.84
CA LEU A 309 24.63 24.04 -9.69
C LEU A 309 26.12 24.28 -9.90
N SER A 310 26.50 25.47 -10.40
CA SER A 310 27.91 25.81 -10.52
C SER A 310 28.56 26.00 -9.15
N TYR A 311 29.85 25.70 -9.07
CA TYR A 311 30.62 25.89 -7.84
C TYR A 311 30.58 27.35 -7.36
N GLU A 312 30.69 28.30 -8.30
CA GLU A 312 30.62 29.74 -7.98
C GLU A 312 29.25 30.16 -7.44
N GLU A 313 28.16 29.56 -7.90
CA GLU A 313 26.82 29.82 -7.37
C GLU A 313 26.69 29.35 -5.92
N VAL A 314 27.19 28.15 -5.61
CA VAL A 314 27.11 27.58 -4.26
C VAL A 314 28.04 28.31 -3.29
N GLU A 315 29.25 28.69 -3.71
CA GLU A 315 30.17 29.49 -2.88
C GLU A 315 29.68 30.90 -2.57
N ALA A 316 28.76 31.43 -3.38
CA ALA A 316 28.16 32.73 -3.14
C ALA A 316 27.01 32.68 -2.12
N MET A 317 26.72 31.52 -1.54
CA MET A 317 25.65 31.29 -0.57
C MET A 317 26.19 30.97 0.83
N ASP A 318 25.42 31.35 1.84
CA ASP A 318 25.64 31.01 3.24
C ASP A 318 24.79 29.79 3.62
N ALA A 319 25.39 28.81 4.29
CA ALA A 319 24.72 27.59 4.73
C ALA A 319 24.38 27.60 6.23
N THR A 320 23.15 27.20 6.57
CA THR A 320 22.72 26.94 7.94
C THR A 320 22.21 25.51 8.05
N ALA A 321 22.85 24.71 8.90
CA ALA A 321 22.47 23.32 9.15
C ALA A 321 21.71 23.15 10.48
N HIS A 322 20.64 22.37 10.44
CA HIS A 322 19.77 21.99 11.55
C HIS A 322 19.72 20.47 11.68
N PHE A 323 19.70 19.95 12.91
CA PHE A 323 19.60 18.53 13.20
C PHE A 323 18.39 18.26 14.10
N PHE A 324 17.44 17.43 13.66
CA PHE A 324 16.16 17.26 14.35
C PHE A 324 15.42 15.98 13.94
N TYR A 325 14.45 15.60 14.76
CA TYR A 325 13.42 14.61 14.43
C TYR A 325 12.16 15.28 13.90
N ASN A 326 11.50 14.66 12.94
CA ASN A 326 10.22 15.07 12.40
C ASN A 326 9.53 13.88 11.74
N ASP A 327 8.24 13.69 11.98
CA ASP A 327 7.49 12.54 11.44
C ASP A 327 7.46 12.55 9.89
N LEU A 328 7.59 13.73 9.27
CA LEU A 328 7.69 13.87 7.81
C LEU A 328 8.96 13.22 7.23
N TYR A 329 10.03 13.05 8.03
CA TYR A 329 11.33 12.56 7.57
C TYR A 329 11.70 11.27 8.29
N CYS A 330 11.97 10.21 7.52
CA CYS A 330 12.27 8.88 8.04
C CYS A 330 11.29 8.41 9.15
N TYR A 331 10.00 8.74 9.02
CA TYR A 331 8.96 8.36 9.98
C TYR A 331 9.16 8.88 11.42
N GLY A 332 10.06 9.85 11.62
CA GLY A 332 10.46 10.31 12.95
C GLY A 332 11.35 9.31 13.71
N ASP A 333 11.74 8.19 13.09
CA ASP A 333 12.53 7.14 13.73
C ASP A 333 14.02 7.51 13.87
N GLU A 334 14.55 8.27 12.91
CA GLU A 334 15.93 8.77 12.91
C GLU A 334 15.97 10.29 12.67
N PRO A 335 16.95 11.00 13.28
CA PRO A 335 17.09 12.43 13.06
C PRO A 335 17.68 12.69 11.67
N VAL A 336 17.38 13.85 11.12
CA VAL A 336 17.88 14.29 9.82
C VAL A 336 18.63 15.60 9.92
N TRP A 337 19.52 15.83 8.96
CA TRP A 337 20.14 17.12 8.72
C TRP A 337 19.36 17.88 7.64
N LEU A 338 18.91 19.08 7.97
CA LEU A 338 18.41 20.05 6.99
C LEU A 338 19.45 21.15 6.83
N VAL A 339 19.98 21.32 5.63
CA VAL A 339 20.90 22.41 5.30
C VAL A 339 20.22 23.41 4.39
N ILE A 340 19.99 24.62 4.89
CA ILE A 340 19.40 25.74 4.16
C ILE A 340 20.54 26.59 3.60
N TRP A 341 20.53 26.81 2.29
CA TRP A 341 21.48 27.64 1.57
C TRP A 341 20.80 28.95 1.18
N SER A 342 21.38 30.07 1.62
CA SER A 342 20.81 31.40 1.47
C SER A 342 21.76 32.33 0.73
N LYS A 343 21.21 33.28 -0.03
CA LYS A 343 21.98 34.33 -0.71
C LYS A 343 21.41 35.67 -0.32
N GLN A 344 22.25 36.54 0.25
CA GLN A 344 21.84 37.88 0.69
C GLN A 344 20.64 37.84 1.67
N GLY A 345 20.63 36.85 2.58
CA GLY A 345 19.58 36.67 3.59
C GLY A 345 18.25 36.14 3.05
N LYS A 346 18.22 35.61 1.82
CA LYS A 346 17.06 34.89 1.26
C LYS A 346 17.42 33.44 1.01
N ASP A 347 16.63 32.53 1.53
CA ASP A 347 16.78 31.11 1.28
C ASP A 347 16.62 30.84 -0.22
N GLN A 348 17.50 30.00 -0.77
CA GLN A 348 17.53 29.65 -2.19
C GLN A 348 17.30 28.16 -2.37
N TRP A 349 17.96 27.35 -1.54
CA TRP A 349 17.92 25.89 -1.59
C TRP A 349 17.85 25.32 -0.19
N GLN A 350 17.33 24.11 -0.10
CA GLN A 350 17.32 23.28 1.09
C GLN A 350 17.74 21.87 0.70
N VAL A 351 18.56 21.23 1.54
CA VAL A 351 19.06 19.88 1.30
C VAL A 351 18.75 19.05 2.53
N LEU A 352 18.06 17.93 2.32
CA LEU A 352 17.76 16.92 3.33
C LEU A 352 18.81 15.81 3.25
N LEU A 353 19.43 15.54 4.39
CA LEU A 353 20.41 14.47 4.55
C LEU A 353 20.03 13.59 5.75
N GLY A 354 20.44 12.33 5.72
CA GLY A 354 20.35 11.42 6.85
C GLY A 354 21.29 11.85 7.98
N TYR A 355 21.16 11.23 9.15
CA TYR A 355 22.01 11.51 10.31
C TYR A 355 23.52 11.36 10.02
N ASP A 356 23.88 10.48 9.08
CA ASP A 356 25.23 10.20 8.60
C ASP A 356 25.67 11.10 7.44
N ALA A 357 24.91 12.16 7.15
CA ALA A 357 25.06 13.06 6.01
C ALA A 357 24.92 12.39 4.62
N SER A 358 24.29 11.21 4.55
CA SER A 358 23.87 10.63 3.27
C SER A 358 22.77 11.48 2.63
N TYR A 359 22.82 11.61 1.31
CA TYR A 359 21.84 12.40 0.57
C TYR A 359 20.47 11.74 0.55
N LEU A 360 19.43 12.49 0.93
CA LEU A 360 18.04 12.10 0.71
C LEU A 360 17.49 12.90 -0.47
N ASP A 361 17.50 14.23 -0.37
CA ASP A 361 16.90 15.09 -1.38
C ASP A 361 17.41 16.54 -1.33
N ALA A 362 17.20 17.32 -2.40
CA ALA A 362 17.54 18.73 -2.49
C ALA A 362 16.54 19.49 -3.34
N GLU A 363 16.00 20.57 -2.77
CA GLU A 363 14.89 21.30 -3.36
C GLU A 363 15.11 22.82 -3.29
N PRO A 364 14.57 23.60 -4.23
CA PRO A 364 14.49 25.04 -4.07
C PRO A 364 13.75 25.41 -2.77
N SER A 365 14.14 26.53 -2.17
CA SER A 365 13.44 27.02 -0.98
C SER A 365 11.96 27.31 -1.29
N GLY A 366 11.07 26.87 -0.40
CA GLY A 366 9.61 26.98 -0.55
C GLY A 366 8.96 25.75 -1.20
N LYS A 367 9.75 24.77 -1.63
CA LYS A 367 9.27 23.45 -2.04
C LYS A 367 9.34 22.46 -0.87
N VAL A 368 8.66 21.33 -0.99
CA VAL A 368 8.82 20.17 -0.10
C VAL A 368 9.65 19.11 -0.81
N PHE A 369 10.30 18.25 -0.03
CA PHE A 369 11.10 17.14 -0.55
C PHE A 369 10.20 16.06 -1.15
N ASP A 370 10.63 15.51 -2.29
CA ASP A 370 10.01 14.37 -2.95
C ASP A 370 10.48 13.04 -2.33
N GLN A 371 11.70 13.02 -1.77
CA GLN A 371 12.27 11.84 -1.13
C GLN A 371 12.64 12.10 0.34
N VAL A 372 11.82 11.58 1.26
CA VAL A 372 11.97 11.83 2.71
C VAL A 372 12.43 10.62 3.52
N VAL A 373 12.63 9.48 2.87
CA VAL A 373 13.08 8.24 3.51
C VAL A 373 14.49 7.91 3.05
N ARG A 374 15.39 7.69 4.01
CA ARG A 374 16.76 7.28 3.74
C ARG A 374 16.79 5.88 3.14
N ARG A 375 17.35 5.75 1.94
CA ARG A 375 17.56 4.43 1.31
C ARG A 375 18.74 3.74 1.97
N HIS A 376 18.48 2.59 2.56
CA HIS A 376 19.49 1.72 3.13
C HIS A 376 18.99 0.28 3.05
N THR A 377 19.91 -0.69 3.11
CA THR A 377 19.54 -2.10 3.23
C THR A 377 18.84 -2.31 4.57
N THR A 378 17.58 -2.72 4.57
CA THR A 378 16.81 -2.99 5.79
C THR A 378 17.10 -4.40 6.32
N LEU A 379 16.69 -4.70 7.56
CA LEU A 379 16.75 -6.08 8.06
C LEU A 379 15.85 -7.03 7.26
N ALA A 380 14.74 -6.54 6.71
CA ALA A 380 13.89 -7.32 5.81
C ALA A 380 14.61 -7.65 4.49
N ASP A 381 15.39 -6.74 3.93
CA ASP A 381 16.23 -7.02 2.76
C ASP A 381 17.30 -8.08 3.07
N ILE A 382 17.99 -7.93 4.21
CA ILE A 382 19.00 -8.91 4.66
C ILE A 382 18.36 -10.28 4.88
N TRP A 383 17.13 -10.31 5.43
CA TRP A 383 16.39 -11.55 5.60
C TRP A 383 16.06 -12.20 4.27
N ARG A 384 15.48 -11.48 3.31
CA ARG A 384 15.17 -12.03 1.98
C ARG A 384 16.40 -12.60 1.29
N GLU A 385 17.55 -11.95 1.43
CA GLU A 385 18.80 -12.44 0.83
C GLU A 385 19.34 -13.69 1.54
N ARG A 386 19.17 -13.81 2.86
CA ARG A 386 19.92 -14.76 3.69
C ARG A 386 19.09 -15.82 4.40
N CYS A 387 17.76 -15.76 4.35
CA CYS A 387 16.88 -16.72 5.03
C CYS A 387 17.20 -18.16 4.59
N GLY A 388 17.52 -18.35 3.29
CA GLY A 388 17.92 -19.64 2.73
C GLY A 388 19.22 -20.19 3.31
N GLU A 389 20.17 -19.34 3.74
CA GLU A 389 21.40 -19.76 4.43
C GLU A 389 21.10 -20.37 5.82
N ILE A 390 19.99 -19.95 6.43
CA ILE A 390 19.51 -20.38 7.74
C ILE A 390 18.54 -21.57 7.60
N GLY A 391 18.28 -22.02 6.37
CA GLY A 391 17.35 -23.12 6.09
C GLY A 391 15.88 -22.70 6.18
N MET A 392 15.58 -21.42 5.92
CA MET A 392 14.25 -20.84 6.05
C MET A 392 13.78 -20.17 4.76
N THR A 393 12.45 -20.11 4.58
CA THR A 393 11.82 -19.30 3.54
C THR A 393 11.64 -17.85 3.97
N GLU A 394 11.36 -16.95 3.01
CA GLU A 394 11.08 -15.54 3.29
C GLU A 394 9.91 -15.36 4.27
N ASP A 395 8.90 -16.24 4.18
CA ASP A 395 7.73 -16.27 5.06
C ASP A 395 7.98 -16.98 6.40
N PHE A 396 9.23 -17.15 6.82
CA PHE A 396 9.62 -17.82 8.06
C PHE A 396 9.09 -19.25 8.19
N ARG A 397 9.18 -20.04 7.11
CA ARG A 397 8.94 -21.49 7.17
C ARG A 397 10.25 -22.25 7.22
N ASP A 398 10.30 -23.31 8.02
CA ASP A 398 11.43 -24.23 8.08
C ASP A 398 11.45 -25.21 6.90
N ALA A 399 12.39 -26.15 6.89
CA ALA A 399 12.50 -27.19 5.88
C ALA A 399 11.28 -28.14 5.81
N ASN A 400 10.45 -28.19 6.85
CA ASN A 400 9.23 -28.99 6.92
C ASN A 400 7.98 -28.19 6.51
N GLY A 401 8.14 -26.90 6.20
CA GLY A 401 7.03 -25.99 5.91
C GLY A 401 6.33 -25.44 7.14
N ALA A 402 6.82 -25.72 8.36
CA ALA A 402 6.26 -25.23 9.60
C ALA A 402 6.56 -23.73 9.78
N TYR A 403 5.57 -22.97 10.20
CA TYR A 403 5.72 -21.53 10.47
C TYR A 403 6.43 -21.30 11.80
N CYS A 404 7.00 -20.11 12.00
CA CYS A 404 7.92 -19.83 13.12
C CYS A 404 7.41 -20.12 14.55
N PHE A 405 6.10 -20.13 14.74
CA PHE A 405 5.52 -20.50 16.03
C PHE A 405 5.48 -22.02 16.26
N ASP A 406 5.36 -22.80 15.19
CA ASP A 406 5.27 -24.27 15.18
C ASP A 406 6.63 -24.96 15.10
N TRP A 407 7.71 -24.19 14.94
CA TRP A 407 9.06 -24.73 14.92
C TRP A 407 9.38 -25.53 16.18
N SER A 408 10.19 -26.56 15.99
CA SER A 408 10.85 -27.29 17.07
C SER A 408 11.71 -26.34 17.93
N LEU A 409 12.07 -26.76 19.15
CA LEU A 409 12.98 -25.97 19.99
C LEU A 409 14.36 -25.85 19.34
N GLU A 410 14.78 -26.89 18.63
CA GLU A 410 16.02 -26.93 17.85
C GLU A 410 16.03 -25.88 16.74
N ASP A 411 14.95 -25.78 15.96
CA ASP A 411 14.85 -24.82 14.86
C ASP A 411 14.76 -23.37 15.39
N LYS A 412 13.99 -23.14 16.47
CA LYS A 412 13.94 -21.84 17.16
C LYS A 412 15.33 -21.43 17.68
N ALA A 413 16.06 -22.37 18.29
CA ALA A 413 17.41 -22.13 18.78
C ALA A 413 18.41 -21.88 17.65
N ALA A 414 18.32 -22.63 16.55
CA ALA A 414 19.17 -22.45 15.36
C ALA A 414 18.94 -21.08 14.71
N PHE A 415 17.68 -20.67 14.52
CA PHE A 415 17.33 -19.34 14.05
C PHE A 415 17.88 -18.25 14.95
N SER A 416 17.65 -18.35 16.27
CA SER A 416 18.15 -17.39 17.26
C SER A 416 19.67 -17.28 17.21
N ALA A 417 20.39 -18.40 17.13
CA ALA A 417 21.85 -18.42 17.04
C ALA A 417 22.38 -17.78 15.73
N ALA A 418 21.68 -17.96 14.61
CA ALA A 418 22.09 -17.45 13.31
C ALA A 418 21.70 -15.98 13.09
N TRP A 419 20.48 -15.58 13.47
CA TRP A 419 19.92 -14.26 13.18
C TRP A 419 20.42 -13.17 14.13
N ARG A 420 20.60 -13.48 15.42
CA ARG A 420 21.02 -12.48 16.43
C ARG A 420 22.35 -11.79 16.10
N PRO A 421 23.42 -12.48 15.66
CA PRO A 421 24.66 -11.82 15.26
C PRO A 421 24.48 -10.87 14.07
N ILE A 422 23.62 -11.23 13.11
CA ILE A 422 23.32 -10.42 11.93
C ILE A 422 22.63 -9.12 12.35
N VAL A 423 21.60 -9.22 13.21
CA VAL A 423 20.92 -8.04 13.75
C VAL A 423 21.86 -7.20 14.60
N ALA A 424 22.72 -7.82 15.43
CA ALA A 424 23.69 -7.08 16.24
C ALA A 424 24.68 -6.29 15.37
N GLU A 425 25.17 -6.86 14.27
CA GLU A 425 26.01 -6.15 13.30
C GLU A 425 25.24 -5.01 12.62
N TYR A 426 23.98 -5.25 12.24
CA TYR A 426 23.13 -4.24 11.63
C TYR A 426 22.89 -3.04 12.55
N LEU A 427 22.58 -3.28 13.82
CA LEU A 427 22.34 -2.23 14.82
C LEU A 427 23.61 -1.42 15.14
N GLN A 428 24.80 -1.98 14.99
CA GLN A 428 26.05 -1.22 15.10
C GLN A 428 26.22 -0.21 13.95
N LYS A 429 25.70 -0.53 12.76
CA LYS A 429 25.78 0.34 11.58
C LYS A 429 24.59 1.32 11.50
N ASN A 430 23.46 0.96 12.11
CA ASN A 430 22.22 1.72 12.11
C ASN A 430 21.76 1.96 13.55
N PRO A 431 22.38 2.91 14.28
CA PRO A 431 22.13 3.11 15.71
C PRO A 431 20.67 3.49 16.03
N TYR A 432 19.96 4.09 15.06
CA TYR A 432 18.55 4.47 15.20
C TYR A 432 17.56 3.38 14.82
N ALA A 433 18.01 2.23 14.29
CA ALA A 433 17.11 1.12 13.96
C ALA A 433 16.51 0.42 15.20
N MET A 434 16.90 0.82 16.41
CA MET A 434 16.19 0.41 17.64
C MET A 434 14.94 1.25 17.90
N ASN A 435 14.81 2.42 17.27
CA ASN A 435 13.63 3.26 17.34
C ASN A 435 12.53 2.73 16.42
N THR A 436 12.93 2.14 15.28
CA THR A 436 12.00 1.49 14.38
C THR A 436 11.38 0.30 15.09
N LYS A 437 10.04 0.17 15.06
CA LYS A 437 9.32 -0.97 15.65
C LYS A 437 9.48 -2.24 14.80
N ASP A 438 10.65 -2.42 14.18
CA ASP A 438 10.93 -3.46 13.20
C ASP A 438 10.82 -4.85 13.84
N VAL A 439 9.88 -5.65 13.33
CA VAL A 439 9.62 -7.02 13.75
C VAL A 439 10.89 -7.90 13.71
N MET A 440 11.82 -7.62 12.79
CA MET A 440 13.08 -8.34 12.63
C MET A 440 14.02 -8.11 13.82
N VAL A 441 14.02 -6.89 14.37
CA VAL A 441 14.71 -6.56 15.63
C VAL A 441 13.99 -7.23 16.80
N GLN A 442 12.66 -7.19 16.83
CA GLN A 442 11.87 -7.77 17.93
C GLN A 442 12.07 -9.28 18.06
N ARG A 443 12.20 -10.00 16.94
CA ARG A 443 12.50 -11.45 16.93
C ARG A 443 13.85 -11.82 17.55
N THR A 444 14.74 -10.85 17.79
CA THR A 444 16.03 -11.07 18.49
C THR A 444 16.00 -10.67 19.96
N ARG A 445 14.87 -10.20 20.51
CA ARG A 445 14.82 -9.81 21.92
C ARG A 445 14.91 -11.02 22.85
N ASN A 446 14.38 -12.16 22.43
CA ASN A 446 14.50 -13.42 23.16
C ASN A 446 15.65 -14.29 22.62
N ILE A 447 16.43 -14.90 23.51
CA ILE A 447 17.40 -15.95 23.18
C ILE A 447 16.66 -17.28 23.22
N HIS A 448 16.25 -17.80 22.06
CA HIS A 448 15.75 -19.17 21.98
C HIS A 448 16.91 -20.15 22.12
N ALA A 449 16.74 -21.16 22.97
CA ALA A 449 17.75 -22.16 23.29
C ALA A 449 17.11 -23.54 23.48
N ILE A 450 17.93 -24.54 23.79
CA ILE A 450 17.50 -25.91 24.11
C ILE A 450 17.67 -26.12 25.63
N PRO A 451 16.73 -26.82 26.31
CA PRO A 451 16.86 -27.15 27.73
C PRO A 451 18.12 -27.94 28.05
N ASP A 452 18.77 -27.61 29.16
CA ASP A 452 19.88 -28.41 29.69
C ASP A 452 19.38 -29.45 30.71
N GLU A 453 20.31 -30.25 31.26
CA GLU A 453 19.98 -31.33 32.20
C GLU A 453 19.39 -30.84 33.55
N LYS A 454 19.49 -29.55 33.87
CA LYS A 454 18.90 -28.97 35.09
C LYS A 454 17.48 -28.50 34.86
N ALA A 455 17.08 -28.28 33.60
CA ALA A 455 15.75 -27.84 33.27
C ALA A 455 14.72 -28.93 33.60
N ILE A 456 13.60 -28.53 34.20
CA ILE A 456 12.40 -29.36 34.26
C ILE A 456 11.95 -29.66 32.83
N SER A 457 11.32 -30.81 32.63
CA SER A 457 10.86 -31.20 31.30
C SER A 457 9.78 -30.24 30.78
N GLN A 458 9.65 -30.16 29.46
CA GLN A 458 8.57 -29.42 28.81
C GLN A 458 7.19 -29.82 29.36
N GLU A 459 6.95 -31.13 29.55
CA GLU A 459 5.69 -31.66 30.10
C GLU A 459 5.45 -31.19 31.54
N GLN A 460 6.50 -31.15 32.37
CA GLN A 460 6.40 -30.64 33.75
C GLN A 460 6.09 -29.15 33.77
N ALA A 461 6.79 -28.37 32.95
CA ALA A 461 6.57 -26.93 32.85
C ALA A 461 5.17 -26.60 32.29
N LEU A 462 4.69 -27.36 31.30
CA LEU A 462 3.36 -27.21 30.74
C LEU A 462 2.29 -27.51 31.79
N ALA A 463 2.43 -28.61 32.54
CA ALA A 463 1.48 -28.94 33.61
C ALA A 463 1.42 -27.86 34.71
N ILE A 464 2.57 -27.25 35.05
CA ILE A 464 2.64 -26.11 35.98
C ILE A 464 1.95 -24.88 35.38
N GLY A 465 2.22 -24.57 34.10
CA GLY A 465 1.64 -23.44 33.39
C GLY A 465 0.12 -23.55 33.25
N ASP A 466 -0.37 -24.72 32.86
CA ASP A 466 -1.80 -25.04 32.74
C ASP A 466 -2.51 -24.88 34.08
N ALA A 467 -1.94 -25.43 35.16
CA ALA A 467 -2.51 -25.27 36.50
C ALA A 467 -2.63 -23.78 36.90
N ALA A 468 -1.63 -22.96 36.57
CA ALA A 468 -1.64 -21.54 36.87
C ALA A 468 -2.65 -20.76 36.01
N LEU A 469 -2.80 -21.13 34.73
CA LEU A 469 -3.82 -20.56 33.83
C LEU A 469 -5.22 -20.92 34.29
N ILE A 470 -5.46 -22.19 34.66
CA ILE A 470 -6.75 -22.66 35.20
C ILE A 470 -7.08 -21.94 36.50
N GLU A 471 -6.11 -21.78 37.41
CA GLU A 471 -6.32 -21.08 38.68
C GLU A 471 -6.74 -19.62 38.46
N LYS A 472 -6.14 -18.93 37.49
CA LYS A 472 -6.39 -17.50 37.25
C LYS A 472 -7.61 -17.23 36.35
N TYR A 473 -7.80 -18.03 35.31
CA TYR A 473 -8.74 -17.77 34.21
C TYR A 473 -9.76 -18.90 33.96
N GLY A 474 -9.62 -20.05 34.63
CA GLY A 474 -10.51 -21.20 34.49
C GLY A 474 -10.11 -22.18 33.38
N ASP A 475 -10.81 -23.31 33.31
CA ASP A 475 -10.49 -24.44 32.43
C ASP A 475 -10.47 -24.11 30.93
N GLU A 476 -11.21 -23.07 30.52
CA GLU A 476 -11.24 -22.59 29.14
C GLU A 476 -9.89 -22.00 28.68
N ALA A 477 -8.99 -21.67 29.61
CA ALA A 477 -7.70 -21.07 29.29
C ALA A 477 -6.71 -22.00 28.58
N ILE A 478 -6.93 -23.32 28.67
CA ILE A 478 -6.07 -24.37 28.11
C ILE A 478 -6.70 -25.08 26.90
N GLY A 479 -7.75 -24.49 26.30
CA GLY A 479 -8.50 -25.11 25.20
C GLY A 479 -7.79 -25.16 23.84
N PHE A 480 -6.56 -24.64 23.75
CA PHE A 480 -5.78 -24.58 22.53
C PHE A 480 -4.35 -25.04 22.79
N ASP A 481 -3.77 -25.76 21.84
CA ASP A 481 -2.38 -26.18 21.90
C ASP A 481 -1.47 -24.94 21.94
N PRO A 482 -0.62 -24.78 22.97
CA PRO A 482 0.22 -23.62 23.09
C PRO A 482 1.46 -23.74 22.19
N PHE A 483 1.90 -22.61 21.66
CA PHE A 483 3.25 -22.46 21.13
C PHE A 483 4.26 -22.49 22.28
N ILE A 484 5.26 -23.34 22.13
CA ILE A 484 6.23 -23.63 23.19
C ILE A 484 7.57 -22.96 22.86
N PHE A 485 8.15 -22.31 23.86
CA PHE A 485 9.45 -21.67 23.75
C PHE A 485 10.29 -21.99 24.98
N TYR A 486 11.59 -22.15 24.77
CA TYR A 486 12.59 -22.15 25.83
C TYR A 486 13.49 -20.93 25.65
N ILE A 487 13.43 -20.00 26.61
CA ILE A 487 14.10 -18.71 26.54
C ILE A 487 15.25 -18.64 27.55
N ALA A 488 16.43 -18.27 27.10
CA ALA A 488 17.65 -18.18 27.92
C ALA A 488 18.27 -16.77 27.86
N ASN A 489 17.44 -15.73 28.04
CA ASN A 489 17.90 -14.33 28.10
C ASN A 489 18.93 -14.12 29.22
N ASP A 490 18.67 -14.74 30.38
CA ASP A 490 19.64 -14.95 31.46
C ASP A 490 19.93 -16.46 31.52
N PRO A 491 21.13 -16.92 31.12
CA PRO A 491 21.50 -18.34 31.19
C PRO A 491 21.44 -18.94 32.59
N ALA A 492 21.45 -18.11 33.66
CA ALA A 492 21.29 -18.59 35.03
C ALA A 492 19.82 -18.83 35.43
N LYS A 493 18.88 -18.29 34.65
CA LYS A 493 17.43 -18.36 34.87
C LYS A 493 16.69 -18.51 33.53
N PRO A 494 16.90 -19.63 32.82
CA PRO A 494 16.11 -19.90 31.63
C PRO A 494 14.64 -20.14 32.01
N GLU A 495 13.74 -19.90 31.07
CA GLU A 495 12.30 -20.04 31.27
C GLU A 495 11.65 -20.84 30.15
N TRP A 496 10.67 -21.64 30.54
CA TRP A 496 9.67 -22.19 29.65
C TRP A 496 8.56 -21.17 29.45
N ARG A 497 8.15 -20.95 28.20
CA ARG A 497 7.09 -20.02 27.86
C ARG A 497 6.08 -20.69 26.93
N PHE A 498 4.81 -20.57 27.31
CA PHE A 498 3.68 -21.15 26.59
C PHE A 498 2.73 -20.01 26.20
N ILE A 499 2.40 -19.95 24.91
CA ILE A 499 1.60 -18.87 24.34
C ILE A 499 0.49 -19.51 23.52
N ASN A 500 -0.76 -19.15 23.77
CA ASN A 500 -1.85 -19.42 22.85
C ASN A 500 -2.48 -18.11 22.37
N VAL A 501 -3.57 -18.20 21.61
CA VAL A 501 -4.28 -17.05 21.02
C VAL A 501 -4.76 -16.02 22.04
N ARG A 502 -4.89 -16.39 23.33
CA ARG A 502 -5.47 -15.53 24.36
C ARG A 502 -4.59 -15.34 25.60
N TYR A 503 -3.73 -16.30 25.91
CA TYR A 503 -3.02 -16.39 27.17
C TYR A 503 -1.54 -16.65 26.99
N TRP A 504 -0.79 -16.18 27.97
CA TRP A 504 0.65 -16.33 28.08
C TRP A 504 1.02 -16.76 29.49
N VAL A 505 1.85 -17.78 29.61
CA VAL A 505 2.45 -18.20 30.88
C VAL A 505 3.95 -18.44 30.72
N SER A 506 4.72 -18.04 31.74
CA SER A 506 6.17 -18.30 31.81
C SER A 506 6.52 -18.96 33.14
N VAL A 507 7.36 -19.98 33.09
CA VAL A 507 7.77 -20.83 34.21
C VAL A 507 9.29 -20.88 34.23
N ASP A 508 9.90 -20.62 35.39
CA ASP A 508 11.34 -20.79 35.57
C ASP A 508 11.72 -22.24 35.30
N ALA A 509 12.65 -22.44 34.37
CA ALA A 509 12.95 -23.76 33.87
C ALA A 509 13.72 -24.61 34.89
N TYR A 510 14.35 -24.02 35.91
CA TYR A 510 15.10 -24.79 36.91
C TYR A 510 14.31 -25.06 38.18
N SER A 511 13.48 -24.11 38.62
CA SER A 511 12.72 -24.21 39.86
C SER A 511 11.28 -24.69 39.66
N GLY A 512 10.70 -24.50 38.46
CA GLY A 512 9.28 -24.67 38.22
C GLY A 512 8.40 -23.57 38.83
N GLU A 513 8.99 -22.46 39.27
CA GLU A 513 8.24 -21.30 39.75
C GLU A 513 7.52 -20.61 38.59
N VAL A 514 6.24 -20.30 38.76
CA VAL A 514 5.47 -19.52 37.79
C VAL A 514 5.94 -18.06 37.86
N LEU A 515 6.51 -17.56 36.77
CA LEU A 515 7.06 -16.22 36.68
C LEU A 515 6.00 -15.20 36.26
N THR A 516 5.19 -15.54 35.26
CA THR A 516 4.16 -14.65 34.68
C THR A 516 2.94 -15.45 34.25
N VAL A 517 1.74 -14.91 34.48
CA VAL A 517 0.46 -15.40 33.94
C VAL A 517 -0.38 -14.20 33.51
N THR A 518 -0.69 -14.05 32.23
CA THR A 518 -1.45 -12.91 31.69
C THR A 518 -2.34 -13.31 30.52
N ASP A 519 -3.39 -12.53 30.26
CA ASP A 519 -4.09 -12.55 28.98
C ASP A 519 -3.48 -11.51 28.01
N HIS A 520 -3.73 -11.65 26.71
CA HIS A 520 -3.19 -10.75 25.68
C HIS A 520 -3.69 -9.32 25.81
N VAL A 521 -4.93 -9.09 26.26
CA VAL A 521 -5.53 -7.75 26.40
C VAL A 521 -4.87 -6.96 27.54
N GLU A 522 -4.57 -7.64 28.65
CA GLU A 522 -3.83 -7.13 29.78
C GLU A 522 -2.34 -6.95 29.41
N TRP A 523 -1.76 -7.85 28.62
CA TRP A 523 -0.41 -7.67 28.07
C TRP A 523 -0.34 -6.42 27.21
N GLU A 524 -1.16 -6.31 26.15
CA GLU A 524 -1.23 -5.14 25.27
C GLU A 524 -1.48 -3.85 26.05
N ARG A 525 -2.37 -3.81 27.04
CA ARG A 525 -2.56 -2.60 27.85
C ARG A 525 -1.34 -2.18 28.66
N THR A 526 -0.49 -3.13 29.06
CA THR A 526 0.66 -2.89 29.93
C THR A 526 1.94 -2.69 29.14
N THR A 527 2.08 -3.35 27.97
CA THR A 527 3.21 -3.23 27.05
C THR A 527 2.98 -2.21 25.93
N ASN A 528 1.76 -1.86 25.51
CA ASN A 528 1.54 -0.75 24.57
C ASN A 528 1.94 0.61 25.15
N LYS A 529 2.04 0.75 26.48
CA LYS A 529 2.66 1.91 27.14
C LYS A 529 4.19 1.94 27.07
N LEU A 530 4.83 0.84 26.68
CA LEU A 530 6.30 0.72 26.58
C LEU A 530 6.79 0.38 25.16
N PHE A 531 5.94 -0.17 24.29
CA PHE A 531 6.31 -0.70 22.98
C PHE A 531 5.34 -0.36 21.84
N GLY A 532 4.23 0.35 22.13
CA GLY A 532 3.31 0.94 21.15
C GLY A 532 3.00 0.12 19.90
N GLY A 533 1.95 -0.70 19.95
CA GLY A 533 1.25 -1.26 18.78
C GLY A 533 1.90 -2.52 18.22
N VAL A 534 1.37 -3.66 18.61
CA VAL A 534 1.65 -4.99 18.03
C VAL A 534 0.44 -5.48 17.23
N ASP A 535 -0.49 -4.57 16.89
CA ASP A 535 -1.76 -4.89 16.24
C ASP A 535 -1.55 -5.60 14.88
N ASP A 536 -0.46 -5.31 14.17
CA ASP A 536 -0.12 -5.95 12.89
C ASP A 536 0.38 -7.41 13.03
N PHE A 537 0.83 -7.84 14.21
CA PHE A 537 1.44 -9.15 14.40
C PHE A 537 0.41 -10.29 14.49
N ILE A 538 -0.82 -9.99 14.90
CA ILE A 538 -1.92 -10.96 14.95
C ILE A 538 -2.79 -10.88 13.69
N ALA A 539 -2.97 -9.68 13.10
CA ALA A 539 -3.67 -9.53 11.82
C ALA A 539 -3.05 -10.41 10.72
N TYR A 540 -1.72 -10.51 10.66
CA TYR A 540 -1.02 -11.34 9.66
C TYR A 540 -1.04 -12.86 9.95
N VAL A 541 -1.42 -13.29 11.16
CA VAL A 541 -1.42 -14.71 11.55
C VAL A 541 -2.82 -15.32 11.50
N PHE A 542 -3.87 -14.49 11.47
CA PHE A 542 -5.26 -14.93 11.55
C PHE A 542 -6.21 -14.37 10.47
N GLU A 543 -5.70 -13.61 9.49
CA GLU A 543 -6.31 -13.48 8.15
C GLU A 543 -5.64 -14.45 7.18
#